data_AF-A0A6H2DNW3-F1
#
_entry.id   AF-A0A6H2DNW3-F1
#
_cell.length_a   1.000
_cell.length_b   1.000
_cell.length_c   1.000
_cell.angle_alpha   90.00
_cell.angle_beta   90.00
_cell.angle_gamma   90.00
#
_symmetry.space_group_name_H-M   'P 1'
#
loop_
_entity.id
_entity.type
_entity.pdbx_description
1 polymer ?
#
loop_
_entity_poly.entity_id
_entity_poly.type
_entity_poly.pdbx_seq_one_letter_code
_entity_poly.pdbx_strand_id
1 'polypeptide(L)'
;MINIARILLTIAAIQYGLIPPIVDFTESHVFHEAWPPHARFHMVWLLTVGSGLAAYIIYLVWSPARNKRRQLKIASILGAIILGGFFITTSTRGLFGGELADPAHQISILGMDGNLLSFGIAAVLQITAMAIIWVEPERR
;
A
#
# COMPACT_ATOMS: atom_id res chain seq x y z
N MET A 1 -6.78 17.47 14.24
CA MET A 1 -6.62 16.90 12.88
C MET A 1 -5.47 15.90 12.81
N ILE A 2 -4.35 16.09 13.53
CA ILE A 2 -3.29 15.06 13.64
C ILE A 2 -3.79 13.64 13.99
N ASN A 3 -4.72 13.47 14.94
CA ASN A 3 -5.27 12.14 15.24
C ASN A 3 -6.04 11.52 14.06
N ILE A 4 -6.74 12.36 13.27
CA ILE A 4 -7.40 11.90 12.03
C ILE A 4 -6.35 11.40 11.04
N ALA A 5 -5.26 12.16 10.83
CA ALA A 5 -4.18 11.73 9.94
C ALA A 5 -3.53 10.41 10.40
N ARG A 6 -3.38 10.18 11.71
CA ARG A 6 -2.88 8.91 12.25
C ARG A 6 -3.80 7.73 11.90
N ILE A 7 -5.10 7.92 12.06
CA ILE A 7 -6.11 6.90 11.71
C ILE A 7 -6.06 6.62 10.21
N LEU A 8 -6.08 7.66 9.37
CA LEU A 8 -6.02 7.53 7.91
C LEU A 8 -4.75 6.80 7.43
N LEU A 9 -3.57 7.16 7.95
CA LEU A 9 -2.31 6.46 7.65
C LEU A 9 -2.35 5.00 8.10
N THR A 10 -2.99 4.70 9.23
CA THR A 10 -3.10 3.32 9.74
C THR A 10 -3.99 2.49 8.83
N ILE A 11 -5.15 3.02 8.42
CA ILE A 11 -6.07 2.32 7.51
C ILE A 11 -5.41 2.08 6.15
N ALA A 12 -4.75 3.10 5.58
CA ALA A 12 -3.99 2.95 4.35
C ALA A 12 -2.89 1.87 4.50
N ALA A 13 -2.13 1.89 5.61
CA ALA A 13 -1.09 0.90 5.87
C ALA A 13 -1.60 -0.53 6.02
N ILE A 14 -2.76 -0.70 6.66
CA ILE A 14 -3.41 -2.02 6.72
C ILE A 14 -3.80 -2.47 5.30
N GLN A 15 -4.32 -1.57 4.47
CA GLN A 15 -4.67 -1.90 3.09
C GLN A 15 -3.44 -2.43 2.34
N TYR A 16 -2.37 -1.65 2.15
CA TYR A 16 -1.24 -2.09 1.33
C TYR A 16 -0.30 -3.10 2.04
N GLY A 17 -0.44 -3.29 3.34
CA GLY A 17 0.43 -4.15 4.15
C GLY A 17 -0.16 -5.50 4.55
N LEU A 18 -1.48 -5.61 4.66
CA LEU A 18 -2.17 -6.82 5.15
C LEU A 18 -3.15 -7.40 4.13
N ILE A 19 -3.83 -6.57 3.33
CA ILE A 19 -4.81 -7.06 2.35
C ILE A 19 -4.13 -7.87 1.23
N PRO A 20 -3.02 -7.42 0.60
CA PRO A 20 -2.36 -8.21 -0.44
C PRO A 20 -1.91 -9.60 0.05
N PRO A 21 -1.26 -9.78 1.22
CA PRO A 21 -0.99 -11.13 1.73
C PRO A 21 -2.24 -12.01 1.88
N ILE A 22 -3.38 -11.45 2.30
CA ILE A 22 -4.62 -12.22 2.44
C ILE A 22 -5.16 -12.68 1.07
N VAL A 23 -5.00 -11.86 0.04
CA VAL A 23 -5.52 -12.13 -1.32
C VAL A 23 -4.55 -12.97 -2.14
N ASP A 24 -3.24 -12.73 -2.00
CA ASP A 24 -2.21 -13.24 -2.91
C ASP A 24 -1.63 -14.58 -2.44
N PHE A 25 -1.86 -15.00 -1.20
CA PHE A 25 -1.55 -16.38 -0.74
C PHE A 25 -2.63 -17.37 -1.19
N THR A 26 -2.85 -17.45 -2.51
CA THR A 26 -3.86 -18.31 -3.16
C THR A 26 -3.29 -18.95 -4.44
N GLU A 27 -4.05 -19.86 -5.03
CA GLU A 27 -3.75 -20.54 -6.31
C GLU A 27 -3.72 -19.58 -7.50
N SER A 28 -4.31 -18.40 -7.37
CA SER A 28 -4.25 -17.35 -8.39
C SER A 28 -2.93 -16.55 -8.39
N HIS A 29 -2.09 -16.69 -7.35
CA HIS A 29 -0.89 -15.87 -7.15
C HIS A 29 0.29 -16.70 -6.62
N VAL A 30 0.58 -16.67 -5.31
CA VAL A 30 1.77 -17.31 -4.72
C VAL A 30 1.83 -18.81 -5.02
N PHE A 31 0.68 -19.47 -5.10
CA PHE A 31 0.57 -20.89 -5.42
C PHE A 31 0.19 -21.18 -6.88
N HIS A 32 0.31 -20.19 -7.77
CA HIS A 32 -0.03 -20.35 -9.18
C HIS A 32 0.88 -21.38 -9.87
N GLU A 33 0.29 -22.46 -10.39
CA GLU A 33 1.03 -23.60 -10.93
C GLU A 33 1.80 -23.25 -12.21
N ALA A 34 1.22 -22.42 -13.09
CA ALA A 34 1.89 -22.01 -14.32
C ALA A 34 3.01 -20.96 -14.11
N TRP A 35 3.14 -20.35 -12.94
CA TRP A 35 4.18 -19.36 -12.71
C TRP A 35 5.54 -20.04 -12.48
N PRO A 36 6.61 -19.56 -13.14
CA PRO A 36 7.96 -20.00 -12.82
C PRO A 36 8.24 -19.84 -11.31
N PRO A 37 8.98 -20.76 -10.68
CA PRO A 37 9.30 -20.66 -9.25
C PRO A 37 9.88 -19.30 -8.84
N HIS A 38 10.65 -18.67 -9.73
CA HIS A 38 11.24 -17.35 -9.49
C HIS A 38 10.21 -16.21 -9.41
N ALA A 39 9.12 -16.25 -10.17
CA ALA A 39 8.05 -15.25 -10.09
C ALA A 39 7.34 -15.33 -8.73
N ARG A 40 7.08 -16.55 -8.23
CA ARG A 40 6.53 -16.79 -6.88
C ARG A 40 7.46 -16.26 -5.79
N PHE A 41 8.77 -16.46 -5.94
CA PHE A 41 9.77 -15.88 -5.03
C PHE A 41 9.69 -14.35 -4.99
N HIS A 42 9.65 -13.69 -6.14
CA HIS A 42 9.51 -12.22 -6.20
C HIS A 42 8.19 -11.72 -5.62
N MET A 43 7.09 -12.45 -5.81
CA MET A 43 5.80 -12.12 -5.19
C MET A 43 5.89 -12.16 -3.66
N VAL A 44 6.37 -13.27 -3.08
CA VAL A 44 6.50 -13.38 -1.62
C VAL A 44 7.48 -12.36 -1.05
N TRP A 45 8.56 -12.06 -1.78
CA TRP A 45 9.48 -10.98 -1.41
C TRP A 45 8.77 -9.63 -1.36
N LEU A 46 8.03 -9.26 -2.40
CA LEU A 46 7.26 -8.02 -2.44
C LEU A 46 6.26 -7.92 -1.27
N LEU A 47 5.49 -8.99 -1.03
CA LEU A 47 4.53 -9.07 0.06
C LEU A 47 5.21 -8.88 1.42
N THR A 48 6.33 -9.57 1.66
CA THR A 48 7.06 -9.50 2.93
C THR A 48 7.62 -8.09 3.18
N VAL A 49 8.18 -7.45 2.16
CA VAL A 49 8.69 -6.08 2.25
C VAL A 49 7.54 -5.09 2.48
N GLY A 50 6.43 -5.24 1.75
CA GLY A 50 5.24 -4.40 1.91
C GLY A 50 4.65 -4.49 3.32
N SER A 51 4.44 -5.70 3.84
CA SER A 51 3.97 -5.94 5.20
C SER A 51 4.93 -5.40 6.26
N GLY A 52 6.24 -5.60 6.08
CA GLY A 52 7.27 -5.07 7.00
C GLY A 52 7.28 -3.54 7.04
N LEU A 53 7.22 -2.88 5.88
CA LEU A 53 7.14 -1.42 5.82
C LEU A 53 5.83 -0.89 6.40
N ALA A 54 4.70 -1.55 6.15
CA ALA A 54 3.42 -1.18 6.74
C ALA A 54 3.45 -1.28 8.28
N ALA A 55 4.00 -2.37 8.82
CA ALA A 55 4.20 -2.52 10.26
C ALA A 55 5.08 -1.40 10.83
N TYR A 56 6.18 -1.06 10.13
CA TYR A 56 7.04 0.04 10.53
C TYR A 56 6.34 1.41 10.47
N ILE A 57 5.51 1.66 9.44
CA ILE A 57 4.69 2.86 9.33
C ILE A 57 3.71 2.96 10.51
N ILE A 58 3.00 1.88 10.84
CA ILE A 58 2.09 1.82 11.99
C ILE A 58 2.87 2.09 13.29
N TYR A 59 4.05 1.48 13.45
CA TYR A 59 4.94 1.78 14.58
C TYR A 59 5.30 3.27 14.66
N LEU A 60 5.68 3.92 13.56
CA LEU A 60 5.96 5.36 13.53
C LEU A 60 4.70 6.19 13.86
N VAL A 61 3.54 5.77 13.38
CA VAL A 61 2.27 6.48 13.63
C VAL A 61 1.89 6.45 15.12
N TRP A 62 2.19 5.37 15.84
CA TRP A 62 1.72 5.16 17.21
C TRP A 62 2.79 5.29 18.31
N SER A 63 4.08 5.15 17.99
CA SER A 63 5.15 5.27 18.98
C SER A 63 5.32 6.69 19.54
N PRO A 64 5.80 6.84 20.79
CA PRO A 64 6.21 8.13 21.32
C PRO A 64 7.33 8.76 20.48
N ALA A 65 7.31 10.09 20.32
CA ALA A 65 8.37 10.81 19.62
C ALA A 65 8.54 12.22 20.17
N ARG A 66 9.80 12.69 20.23
CA ARG A 66 10.14 14.07 20.61
C ARG A 66 9.50 15.11 19.68
N ASN A 67 9.48 14.82 18.37
CA ASN A 67 8.72 15.59 17.39
C ASN A 67 7.78 14.64 16.65
N LYS A 68 6.53 14.55 17.14
CA LYS A 68 5.51 13.66 16.58
C LYS A 68 5.20 14.00 15.12
N ARG A 69 5.24 15.28 14.76
CA ARG A 69 4.91 15.72 13.40
C ARG A 69 5.96 15.30 12.38
N ARG A 70 7.25 15.46 12.71
CA ARG A 70 8.36 14.95 11.87
C ARG A 70 8.24 13.44 11.66
N GLN A 71 7.91 12.69 12.72
CA GLN A 71 7.72 11.25 12.64
C GLN A 71 6.55 10.88 11.69
N LEU A 72 5.42 11.59 11.78
CA LEU A 72 4.28 11.38 10.88
C LEU A 72 4.58 11.79 9.43
N LYS A 73 5.42 12.81 9.20
CA LYS A 73 5.91 13.14 7.85
C LYS A 73 6.68 11.98 7.25
N ILE A 74 7.61 11.38 8.00
CA ILE A 74 8.36 10.19 7.55
C ILE A 74 7.41 9.04 7.24
N ALA A 75 6.47 8.73 8.15
CA ALA A 75 5.45 7.70 7.92
C ALA A 75 4.63 7.96 6.64
N SER A 76 4.23 9.21 6.39
CA SER A 76 3.46 9.59 5.19
C SER A 76 4.27 9.45 3.90
N ILE A 77 5.58 9.73 3.92
CA ILE A 77 6.46 9.56 2.76
C ILE A 77 6.63 8.07 2.44
N LEU A 78 6.86 7.23 3.45
CA LEU A 78 7.01 5.78 3.25
C LEU A 78 5.75 5.16 2.63
N GLY A 79 4.56 5.50 3.13
CA GLY A 79 3.31 5.02 2.54
C GLY A 79 3.09 5.54 1.11
N ALA A 80 3.49 6.79 0.83
CA ALA A 80 3.43 7.35 -0.52
C ALA A 80 4.40 6.65 -1.50
N ILE A 81 5.57 6.19 -1.04
CA ILE A 81 6.51 5.40 -1.86
C ILE A 81 5.89 4.05 -2.23
N ILE A 82 5.25 3.36 -1.28
CA ILE A 82 4.60 2.06 -1.53
C ILE A 82 3.48 2.22 -2.56
N LEU A 83 2.54 3.14 -2.31
CA LEU A 83 1.42 3.38 -3.20
C LEU A 83 1.87 3.95 -4.56
N GLY A 84 2.85 4.86 -4.55
CA GLY A 84 3.47 5.37 -5.78
C GLY A 84 4.09 4.25 -6.61
N GLY A 85 4.76 3.29 -5.99
CA GLY A 85 5.30 2.10 -6.64
C GLY A 85 4.22 1.29 -7.36
N PHE A 86 3.05 1.10 -6.73
CA PHE A 86 1.90 0.44 -7.37
C PHE A 86 1.39 1.22 -8.60
N PHE A 87 1.16 2.53 -8.48
CA PHE A 87 0.62 3.32 -9.60
C PHE A 87 1.62 3.52 -10.74
N ILE A 88 2.91 3.66 -10.43
CA ILE A 88 3.97 3.72 -11.45
C ILE A 88 4.03 2.40 -12.20
N THR A 89 4.07 1.27 -11.48
CA THR A 89 4.05 -0.09 -12.08
C THR A 89 2.81 -0.28 -12.95
N THR A 90 1.64 0.09 -12.44
CA THR A 90 0.37 0.01 -13.17
C THR A 90 0.39 0.84 -14.45
N SER A 91 0.89 2.08 -14.40
CA SER A 91 0.92 2.98 -15.55
C SER A 91 1.95 2.57 -16.60
N THR A 92 3.00 1.84 -16.18
CA THR A 92 4.09 1.39 -17.05
C THR A 92 4.00 -0.09 -17.44
N ARG A 93 2.94 -0.80 -17.01
CA ARG A 93 2.81 -2.26 -17.18
C ARG A 93 2.97 -2.77 -18.61
N GLY A 94 2.51 -1.99 -19.60
CA GLY A 94 2.66 -2.32 -21.01
C GLY A 94 4.11 -2.43 -21.49
N LEU A 95 5.08 -1.83 -20.78
CA LEU A 95 6.50 -1.89 -21.13
C LEU A 95 7.15 -3.26 -20.82
N PHE A 96 6.54 -4.04 -19.94
CA PHE A 96 7.08 -5.33 -19.48
C PHE A 96 6.05 -6.46 -19.55
N GLY A 97 4.92 -6.24 -20.25
CA GLY A 97 3.84 -7.23 -20.39
C GLY A 97 3.11 -7.54 -19.08
N GLY A 98 3.03 -6.57 -18.15
CA GLY A 98 2.35 -6.74 -16.87
C GLY A 98 0.84 -6.55 -16.98
N GLU A 99 0.11 -7.25 -16.11
CA GLU A 99 -1.34 -7.15 -15.95
C GLU A 99 -1.72 -6.86 -14.49
N LEU A 100 -2.92 -6.30 -14.28
CA LEU A 100 -3.42 -5.96 -12.95
C LEU A 100 -3.96 -7.15 -12.16
N ALA A 101 -4.44 -8.16 -12.87
CA ALA A 101 -4.95 -9.40 -12.31
C ALA A 101 -4.71 -10.52 -13.32
N ASP A 102 -4.65 -11.75 -12.82
CA ASP A 102 -4.73 -12.94 -13.67
C ASP A 102 -6.06 -12.93 -14.44
N PRO A 103 -6.05 -13.02 -15.79
CA PRO A 103 -7.27 -13.10 -16.59
C PRO A 103 -8.25 -14.19 -16.15
N ALA A 104 -7.76 -15.31 -15.60
CA ALA A 104 -8.60 -16.40 -15.11
C ALA A 104 -9.23 -16.10 -13.73
N HIS A 105 -8.67 -15.16 -12.97
CA HIS A 105 -9.06 -14.87 -11.59
C HIS A 105 -9.32 -13.38 -11.36
N GLN A 106 -9.91 -12.70 -12.35
CA GLN A 106 -10.20 -11.27 -12.24
C GLN A 106 -11.22 -10.99 -11.12
N ILE A 107 -10.84 -10.07 -10.22
CA ILE A 107 -11.73 -9.54 -9.20
C ILE A 107 -12.25 -8.20 -9.70
N SER A 108 -13.55 -8.12 -9.99
CA SER A 108 -14.23 -6.88 -10.39
C SER A 108 -15.20 -6.43 -9.30
N ILE A 109 -15.14 -5.15 -8.94
CA ILE A 109 -16.01 -4.53 -7.93
C ILE A 109 -16.60 -3.28 -8.56
N LEU A 110 -17.93 -3.22 -8.67
CA LEU A 110 -18.67 -2.11 -9.32
C LEU A 110 -18.20 -1.83 -10.77
N GLY A 111 -17.73 -2.85 -11.48
CA GLY A 111 -17.22 -2.71 -12.85
C GLY A 111 -15.78 -2.17 -12.94
N MET A 112 -15.10 -1.98 -11.81
CA MET A 112 -13.69 -1.60 -11.74
C MET A 112 -12.83 -2.79 -11.33
N ASP A 113 -11.58 -2.81 -11.79
CA ASP A 113 -10.56 -3.75 -11.32
C ASP A 113 -10.36 -3.61 -9.80
N GLY A 114 -10.39 -4.74 -9.09
CA GLY A 114 -10.34 -4.80 -7.64
C GLY A 114 -9.04 -4.23 -7.05
N ASN A 115 -7.91 -4.41 -7.74
CA ASN A 115 -6.64 -3.82 -7.33
C ASN A 115 -6.67 -2.31 -7.49
N LEU A 116 -7.11 -1.80 -8.65
CA LEU A 116 -7.25 -0.35 -8.86
C LEU A 116 -8.17 0.31 -7.83
N LEU A 117 -9.31 -0.31 -7.53
CA LEU A 117 -10.24 0.22 -6.54
C LEU A 117 -9.63 0.21 -5.13
N SER A 118 -9.07 -0.93 -4.70
CA SER A 118 -8.51 -1.12 -3.36
C SER A 118 -7.34 -0.18 -3.09
N PHE A 119 -6.35 -0.15 -3.98
CA PHE A 119 -5.19 0.74 -3.87
C PHE A 119 -5.56 2.21 -4.11
N GLY A 120 -6.58 2.48 -4.95
CA GLY A 120 -7.14 3.82 -5.14
C GLY A 120 -7.72 4.42 -3.86
N ILE A 121 -8.53 3.64 -3.12
CA ILE A 121 -9.06 4.07 -1.82
C ILE A 121 -7.91 4.34 -0.84
N ALA A 122 -6.94 3.44 -0.74
CA ALA A 122 -5.78 3.65 0.12
C ALA A 122 -4.97 4.89 -0.25
N ALA A 123 -4.82 5.19 -1.54
CA ALA A 123 -4.17 6.40 -2.02
C ALA A 123 -4.91 7.67 -1.58
N VAL A 124 -6.23 7.71 -1.68
CA VAL A 124 -7.02 8.86 -1.21
C VAL A 124 -6.84 9.08 0.28
N LEU A 125 -6.90 8.01 1.09
CA LEU A 125 -6.66 8.08 2.54
C LEU A 125 -5.23 8.58 2.85
N GLN A 126 -4.24 8.04 2.17
CA GLN A 126 -2.83 8.41 2.31
C GLN A 126 -2.59 9.88 1.98
N ILE A 127 -3.08 10.35 0.82
CA ILE A 127 -2.91 11.73 0.36
C ILE A 127 -3.62 12.70 1.30
N THR A 128 -4.83 12.36 1.76
CA THR A 128 -5.58 13.18 2.71
C THR A 128 -4.82 13.31 4.04
N ALA A 129 -4.31 12.18 4.56
CA ALA A 129 -3.52 12.19 5.79
C ALA A 129 -2.24 13.03 5.62
N MET A 130 -1.55 12.87 4.49
CA MET A 130 -0.37 13.64 4.15
C MET A 130 -0.69 15.14 4.07
N ALA A 131 -1.76 15.54 3.38
CA ALA A 131 -2.17 16.94 3.32
C ALA A 131 -2.40 17.53 4.72
N ILE A 132 -3.12 16.83 5.59
CA ILE A 132 -3.31 17.23 7.00
C ILE A 132 -1.97 17.41 7.72
N ILE A 133 -1.08 16.41 7.62
CA ILE A 133 0.23 16.41 8.29
C ILE A 133 1.13 17.53 7.80
N TRP A 134 1.04 17.93 6.53
CA TRP A 134 1.97 18.88 5.90
C TRP A 134 1.46 20.32 5.88
N VAL A 135 0.14 20.54 5.83
CA VAL A 135 -0.47 21.88 5.72
C VAL A 135 -0.71 22.55 7.07
N GLU A 136 -1.00 21.80 8.14
CA GLU A 136 -1.29 22.42 9.44
C GLU A 136 -0.11 23.26 9.98
N PRO A 137 -0.30 24.35 10.71
CA PRO A 137 0.80 24.97 11.43
C PRO A 137 1.20 24.10 12.63
N GLU A 138 2.49 24.07 13.01
CA GLU A 138 2.83 23.59 14.36
C GLU A 138 2.22 24.59 15.34
N ARG A 139 1.24 24.15 16.14
CA ARG A 139 0.73 24.98 17.24
C ARG A 139 1.91 25.15 18.22
N ARG A 140 2.43 26.38 18.30
CA ARG A 140 3.48 26.77 19.24
C ARG A 140 2.99 26.63 20.67
#